data_AF-A0A3C0CXB6-F1
#
_entry.id   AF-A0A3C0CXB6-F1
#
_cell.length_a   1.000
_cell.length_b   1.000
_cell.length_c   1.000
_cell.angle_alpha   90.00
_cell.angle_beta   90.00
_cell.angle_gamma   90.00
#
_symmetry.space_group_name_H-M   'P 1'
#
loop_
_entity.id
_entity.type
_entity.pdbx_description
1 polymer ?
#
loop_
_entity_poly.entity_id
_entity_poly.type
_entity_poly.pdbx_seq_one_letter_code
_entity_poly.pdbx_strand_id
1 'polypeptide(L)'
;LFDEIEKAHGDVFNVLLQILDDGRMTDGQGRTVDFKNAVIIMTSNIGSQWIQELGGLNDSEMRSRVTDALREHFRPEFLNRVDDI
;
A
#
# COMPACT_ATOMS: atom_id res chain seq x y z
N LEU A 1 -10.02 5.33 0.31
CA LEU A 1 -9.44 4.59 1.46
C LEU A 1 -9.59 3.11 1.17
N PHE A 2 -8.50 2.38 1.14
CA PHE A 2 -8.49 0.91 1.05
C PHE A 2 -8.11 0.37 2.43
N ASP A 3 -8.96 -0.45 3.01
CA ASP A 3 -8.76 -0.99 4.34
C ASP A 3 -8.27 -2.44 4.29
N GLU A 4 -7.40 -2.80 5.23
CA GLU A 4 -6.78 -4.13 5.36
C GLU A 4 -6.25 -4.67 4.02
N ILE A 5 -5.43 -3.86 3.32
CA ILE A 5 -5.00 -4.15 1.96
C ILE A 5 -4.24 -5.48 1.84
N GLU A 6 -3.67 -5.99 2.93
CA GLU A 6 -3.03 -7.31 2.98
C GLU A 6 -3.98 -8.47 2.67
N LYS A 7 -5.29 -8.29 2.87
CA LYS A 7 -6.32 -9.30 2.61
C LYS A 7 -6.86 -9.25 1.18
N ALA A 8 -6.47 -8.24 0.39
CA ALA A 8 -6.96 -8.07 -0.97
C ALA A 8 -6.47 -9.20 -1.88
N HIS A 9 -7.30 -9.56 -2.86
CA HIS A 9 -6.91 -10.53 -3.89
C HIS A 9 -5.83 -9.95 -4.81
N GLY A 10 -5.00 -10.81 -5.40
CA GLY A 10 -3.92 -10.41 -6.34
C GLY A 10 -4.37 -9.47 -7.46
N ASP A 11 -5.59 -9.67 -7.98
CA ASP A 11 -6.16 -8.84 -9.05
C ASP A 11 -6.38 -7.39 -8.64
N VAL A 12 -6.64 -7.13 -7.35
CA VAL A 12 -6.80 -5.77 -6.82
C VAL A 12 -5.47 -5.02 -6.94
N PHE A 13 -4.34 -5.67 -6.67
CA PHE A 13 -3.03 -5.05 -6.78
C PHE A 13 -2.69 -4.67 -8.23
N ASN A 14 -3.09 -5.47 -9.21
CA ASN A 14 -2.86 -5.12 -10.62
C ASN A 14 -3.59 -3.82 -11.01
N VAL A 15 -4.82 -3.65 -10.53
CA VAL A 15 -5.59 -2.42 -10.75
C VAL A 15 -4.98 -1.24 -10.00
N LEU A 16 -4.56 -1.44 -8.74
CA LEU A 16 -3.91 -0.39 -7.96
C LEU A 16 -2.59 0.05 -8.56
N LEU A 17 -1.77 -0.87 -9.07
CA LEU A 17 -0.53 -0.55 -9.79
C LEU A 17 -0.81 0.36 -10.98
N GLN A 18 -1.85 0.05 -11.78
CA GLN A 18 -2.26 0.90 -12.89
C GLN A 18 -2.64 2.33 -12.42
N ILE A 19 -3.39 2.42 -11.32
CA ILE A 19 -3.79 3.72 -10.76
C ILE A 19 -2.57 4.50 -10.25
N LEU A 20 -1.65 3.84 -9.54
CA LEU A 20 -0.46 4.47 -8.98
C LEU A 20 0.56 4.87 -10.06
N ASP A 21 0.64 4.12 -11.16
CA ASP A 21 1.52 4.43 -12.29
C ASP A 21 0.96 5.55 -13.18
N ASP A 22 -0.26 5.39 -13.69
CA ASP A 22 -0.80 6.27 -14.75
C ASP A 22 -1.76 7.35 -14.22
N GLY A 23 -2.16 7.25 -12.95
CA GLY A 23 -3.20 8.08 -12.36
C GLY A 23 -4.56 7.84 -13.01
N ARG A 24 -4.79 6.69 -13.66
CA ARG A 24 -6.02 6.38 -14.40
C ARG A 24 -6.38 4.91 -14.30
N MET A 25 -7.68 4.62 -14.30
CA MET A 25 -8.21 3.26 -14.35
C MET A 25 -9.31 3.18 -15.39
N THR A 26 -9.32 2.12 -16.19
CA THR A 26 -10.46 1.80 -17.06
C THR A 26 -11.27 0.69 -16.42
N ASP A 27 -12.56 0.93 -16.18
CA ASP A 27 -13.46 -0.06 -15.62
C ASP A 27 -13.87 -1.12 -16.67
N GLY A 28 -14.56 -2.17 -16.23
CA GLY A 28 -15.04 -3.24 -17.13
C GLY A 28 -16.09 -2.80 -18.16
N GLN A 29 -16.61 -1.57 -18.06
CA GLN A 29 -17.53 -0.98 -19.04
C GLN A 29 -16.79 -0.09 -20.07
N GLY A 30 -15.45 -0.05 -20.01
CA GLY A 30 -14.62 0.76 -20.89
C GLY A 30 -14.57 2.24 -20.52
N ARG A 31 -15.06 2.62 -19.33
CA ARG A 31 -15.00 4.02 -18.86
C ARG A 31 -13.68 4.25 -18.15
N THR A 32 -12.97 5.28 -18.57
CA THR A 32 -11.73 5.71 -17.91
C THR A 32 -12.02 6.75 -16.83
N VAL A 33 -11.51 6.50 -15.63
CA VAL A 33 -11.57 7.41 -14.48
C VAL A 33 -10.17 7.95 -14.20
N ASP A 34 -10.07 9.26 -13.94
CA ASP A 34 -8.82 9.95 -13.63
C ASP A 34 -8.67 10.14 -12.10
N PHE A 35 -7.53 9.69 -11.57
CA PHE A 35 -7.14 9.71 -10.17
C PHE A 35 -5.99 10.70 -9.87
N LYS A 36 -5.53 11.49 -10.85
CA LYS A 36 -4.40 12.42 -10.65
C LYS A 36 -4.62 13.49 -9.57
N ASN A 37 -5.88 13.79 -9.25
CA ASN A 37 -6.26 14.72 -8.19
C ASN A 37 -6.91 14.02 -6.99
N ALA A 38 -6.60 12.73 -6.79
CA ALA A 38 -7.11 11.93 -5.68
C ALA A 38 -5.96 11.54 -4.75
N VAL A 39 -6.22 11.59 -3.44
CA VAL A 39 -5.31 11.00 -2.44
C VAL A 39 -5.76 9.57 -2.17
N ILE A 40 -4.87 8.63 -2.41
CA ILE A 40 -5.10 7.21 -2.13
C ILE A 40 -4.48 6.91 -0.77
N ILE A 41 -5.35 6.56 0.18
CA ILE A 41 -4.93 6.12 1.51
C ILE A 41 -5.20 4.63 1.60
N MET A 42 -4.22 3.88 2.12
CA MET A 42 -4.29 2.45 2.35
C MET A 42 -3.90 2.16 3.80
N THR A 43 -4.55 1.18 4.42
CA THR A 43 -4.21 0.71 5.77
C THR A 43 -3.87 -0.77 5.71
N SER A 44 -3.00 -1.20 6.61
CA SER A 44 -2.65 -2.60 6.79
C SER A 44 -2.40 -2.91 8.26
N ASN A 45 -2.74 -4.13 8.68
CA ASN A 45 -2.39 -4.61 10.01
C ASN A 45 -0.95 -5.19 10.08
N ILE A 46 -0.23 -5.26 8.95
CA ILE A 46 1.14 -5.79 8.91
C ILE A 46 2.07 -4.92 9.75
N GLY A 47 2.90 -5.57 10.56
CA GLY A 47 3.88 -4.90 11.41
C GLY A 47 3.28 -4.15 12.60
N SER A 48 1.97 -4.23 12.84
CA SER A 48 1.28 -3.62 13.99
C SER A 48 1.92 -3.96 15.34
N GLN A 49 2.38 -5.20 15.51
CA GLN A 49 3.12 -5.63 16.71
C GLN A 49 4.38 -4.78 16.96
N TRP A 50 5.13 -4.45 15.90
CA TRP A 50 6.37 -3.67 16.01
C TRP A 50 6.10 -2.20 16.31
N ILE A 51 5.02 -1.67 15.75
CA ILE A 51 4.54 -0.31 16.07
C ILE A 51 4.16 -0.23 17.55
N GLN A 52 3.48 -1.25 18.08
CA GLN A 52 3.08 -1.29 19.48
C GLN A 52 4.27 -1.46 20.43
N GLU A 53 5.24 -2.30 20.09
CA GLU A 53 6.40 -2.61 20.95
C GLU A 53 7.50 -1.54 20.92
N LEU A 54 7.74 -0.94 19.75
CA LEU A 54 8.89 -0.05 19.52
C LEU A 54 8.50 1.42 19.27
N GLY A 55 7.21 1.70 19.10
CA GLY A 55 6.68 3.04 18.87
C GLY A 55 7.11 4.03 19.95
N GLY A 56 7.82 5.10 19.57
CA GLY A 56 8.29 6.13 20.49
C GLY A 56 9.47 5.73 21.38
N LEU A 57 9.94 4.48 21.29
CA LEU A 57 11.14 3.99 21.99
C LEU A 57 12.33 3.92 21.04
N ASN A 58 12.13 3.34 19.85
CA ASN A 58 13.16 3.21 18.83
C ASN A 58 12.53 3.25 17.43
N ASP A 59 12.21 4.45 16.95
CA ASP A 59 11.50 4.65 15.69
C ASP A 59 12.28 4.13 14.48
N SER A 60 13.62 4.16 14.52
CA SER A 60 14.45 3.63 13.43
C SER A 60 14.33 2.12 13.32
N GLU A 61 14.39 1.41 14.46
CA GLU A 61 14.24 -0.05 14.46
C GLU A 61 12.80 -0.46 14.12
N MET A 62 11.81 0.26 14.66
CA MET A 62 10.40 0.07 14.34
C MET A 62 10.16 0.14 12.83
N ARG A 63 10.61 1.23 12.18
CA ARG A 63 10.47 1.42 10.72
C ARG A 63 11.14 0.31 9.92
N SER A 64 12.33 -0.12 10.34
CA SER A 64 13.02 -1.25 9.68
C SER A 64 12.19 -2.52 9.75
N ARG A 65 11.73 -2.90 10.95
CA ARG A 65 10.95 -4.13 11.17
C ARG A 65 9.61 -4.11 10.43
N VAL A 66 8.92 -2.97 10.43
CA VAL A 66 7.66 -2.79 9.68
C VAL A 66 7.92 -2.90 8.18
N THR A 67 8.97 -2.25 7.68
CA THR A 67 9.34 -2.30 6.25
C THR A 67 9.70 -3.71 5.80
N ASP A 68 10.45 -4.45 6.62
CA ASP A 68 10.80 -5.85 6.32
C ASP A 68 9.55 -6.74 6.26
N ALA A 69 8.62 -6.58 7.21
CA ALA A 69 7.35 -7.31 7.21
C ALA A 69 6.48 -6.97 5.99
N LEU A 70 6.43 -5.69 5.58
CA LEU A 70 5.73 -5.27 4.37
C LEU A 70 6.34 -5.88 3.11
N ARG A 71 7.68 -5.97 3.02
CA ARG A 71 8.39 -6.58 1.87
C ARG A 71 8.23 -8.09 1.78
N GLU A 72 7.96 -8.76 2.90
CA GLU A 72 7.66 -10.20 2.90
C GLU A 72 6.26 -10.48 2.32
N HIS A 73 5.29 -9.59 2.58
CA HIS A 73 3.91 -9.77 2.15
C HIS A 73 3.59 -9.16 0.78
N PHE A 74 4.06 -7.93 0.54
CA PHE A 74 3.78 -7.20 -0.70
C PHE A 74 4.95 -7.29 -1.67
N ARG A 75 4.61 -7.34 -2.96
CA ARG A 75 5.62 -7.33 -4.02
C ARG A 75 6.40 -6.00 -4.02
N PRO A 76 7.71 -6.02 -4.27
CA PRO A 76 8.52 -4.80 -4.28
C PRO A 76 8.00 -3.74 -5.24
N GLU A 77 7.44 -4.13 -6.39
CA GLU A 77 6.93 -3.13 -7.34
C GLU A 77 5.71 -2.36 -6.81
N PHE A 78 4.89 -2.96 -5.96
CA PHE A 78 3.78 -2.24 -5.31
C PHE A 78 4.29 -1.24 -4.28
N LEU A 79 5.21 -1.67 -3.39
CA LEU A 79 5.77 -0.80 -2.36
C LEU A 79 6.55 0.37 -2.95
N ASN A 80 7.26 0.18 -4.06
CA ASN A 80 8.00 1.22 -4.76
C ASN A 80 7.10 2.30 -5.40
N ARG A 81 5.78 2.11 -5.43
CA ARG A 81 4.80 3.08 -5.94
C ARG A 81 4.02 3.80 -4.84
N VAL A 82 4.28 3.47 -3.58
CA VAL A 82 3.72 4.19 -2.44
C VAL A 82 4.70 5.29 -2.03
N ASP A 83 4.24 6.53 -2.01
CA ASP A 83 5.09 7.69 -1.76
C ASP A 83 5.59 7.77 -0.30
N ASP A 84 4.76 7.38 0.68
CA ASP A 84 5.07 7.47 2.11
C ASP A 84 4.45 6.30 2.89
N ILE A 85 5.18 5.79 3.90
CA ILE A 85 4.83 4.64 4.75
C ILE A 85 5.15 4.95 6.22
#